data_AF-A0AAP7N9U0-F1
#
_entry.id   AF-A0AAP7N9U0-F1
#
_cell.length_a   1.000
_cell.length_b   1.000
_cell.length_c   1.000
_cell.angle_alpha   90.00
_cell.angle_beta   90.00
_cell.angle_gamma   90.00
#
_symmetry.space_group_name_H-M   'P 1'
#
loop_
_entity.id
_entity.type
_entity.pdbx_description
1 polymer ?
#
loop_
_entity_poly.entity_id
_entity_poly.type
_entity_poly.pdbx_seq_one_letter_code
_entity_poly.pdbx_strand_id
1 'polypeptide(L)' 'MERTELWKLDKGWIAGYTEDKDLIRRVKRHKKDWKIIADYIKNGRLIGVHFKIPIEQRRPAERMFNTRLSNS' A
#
# COMPACT_ATOMS: atom_id res chain seq x y z
N MET A 1 14.34 8.41 -3.97
CA MET A 1 13.49 8.11 -2.81
C MET A 1 12.25 7.44 -3.36
N GLU A 2 12.01 6.18 -3.01
CA GLU A 2 10.87 5.41 -3.51
C GLU A 2 9.57 5.97 -2.93
N ARG A 3 8.54 6.16 -3.77
CA ARG A 3 7.28 6.78 -3.31
C ARG A 3 6.46 5.79 -2.51
N THR A 4 5.93 6.24 -1.38
CA THR A 4 5.05 5.45 -0.51
C THR A 4 4.00 6.37 0.10
N GLU A 5 2.73 6.05 -0.14
CA GLU A 5 1.60 6.92 0.21
C GLU A 5 0.41 6.11 0.72
N LEU A 6 -0.36 6.71 1.62
CA LEU A 6 -1.62 6.16 2.12
C LEU A 6 -2.72 7.21 1.93
N TRP A 7 -3.86 6.83 1.35
CA TRP A 7 -5.04 7.71 1.25
C TRP A 7 -6.35 6.92 1.43
N LYS A 8 -7.47 7.61 1.65
CA LYS A 8 -8.78 6.96 1.68
C LYS A 8 -9.16 6.50 0.28
N LEU A 9 -9.54 5.24 0.13
CA LEU A 9 -9.97 4.71 -1.17
C LEU A 9 -11.48 4.83 -1.33
N ASP A 10 -12.22 4.22 -0.42
CA ASP A 10 -13.69 4.14 -0.41
C ASP A 10 -14.18 3.97 1.04
N LYS A 11 -15.50 3.96 1.26
CA LYS A 11 -16.08 3.68 2.58
C LYS A 11 -15.56 2.36 3.13
N GLY A 12 -14.83 2.42 4.25
CA GLY A 12 -14.24 1.25 4.91
C GLY A 12 -12.86 0.84 4.39
N TRP A 13 -12.25 1.58 3.45
CA TRP A 13 -11.00 1.17 2.80
C TRP A 13 -9.96 2.29 2.69
N ILE A 14 -8.70 1.88 2.84
CA ILE A 14 -7.49 2.66 2.63
C ILE A 14 -6.78 2.11 1.39
N ALA A 15 -6.26 3.02 0.59
CA ALA A 15 -5.28 2.77 -0.44
C ALA A 15 -3.87 2.87 0.15
N GLY A 16 -3.03 1.89 -0.12
CA GLY A 16 -1.60 1.97 0.14
C GLY A 16 -0.78 1.73 -1.11
N TYR A 17 -0.10 2.77 -1.58
CA TYR A 17 0.81 2.71 -2.70
C TYR A 17 2.25 2.64 -2.22
N THR A 18 3.05 1.80 -2.86
CA THR A 18 4.50 1.82 -2.66
C THR A 18 5.26 1.34 -3.90
N GLU A 19 6.42 1.96 -4.12
CA GLU A 19 7.44 1.53 -5.08
C GLU A 19 8.52 0.66 -4.41
N ASP A 20 8.52 0.57 -3.07
CA ASP A 20 9.49 -0.18 -2.29
C ASP A 20 9.22 -1.69 -2.40
N LYS A 21 10.15 -2.39 -3.06
CA LYS A 21 10.05 -3.83 -3.32
C LYS A 21 10.12 -4.66 -2.04
N ASP A 22 10.86 -4.20 -1.03
CA ASP A 22 10.97 -4.90 0.24
C ASP A 22 9.73 -4.69 1.09
N LEU A 23 9.13 -3.50 1.04
CA LEU A 23 7.82 -3.26 1.61
C LEU A 23 6.75 -4.12 0.94
N ILE A 24 6.72 -4.20 -0.40
CA ILE A 24 5.81 -5.08 -1.16
C ILE A 24 5.94 -6.53 -0.68
N ARG A 25 7.17 -7.05 -0.59
CA ARG A 25 7.42 -8.43 -0.13
C ARG A 25 6.98 -8.62 1.32
N ARG A 26 7.23 -7.65 2.19
CA ARG A 26 6.85 -7.68 3.61
C ARG A 26 5.33 -7.71 3.79
N VAL A 27 4.60 -6.85 3.07
CA VAL A 27 3.13 -6.84 3.06
C VAL A 27 2.60 -8.19 2.57
N LYS A 28 3.08 -8.69 1.41
CA LYS A 28 2.68 -10.01 0.88
C LYS A 28 2.95 -11.16 1.87
N ARG A 29 4.02 -11.07 2.68
CA ARG A 29 4.37 -12.06 3.70
C ARG A 29 3.41 -12.02 4.89
N HIS A 30 3.14 -10.84 5.44
CA HIS A 30 2.49 -10.71 6.75
C HIS A 30 1.01 -10.27 6.72
N LYS A 31 0.53 -9.69 5.63
CA LYS A 31 -0.80 -9.05 5.54
C LYS A 31 -1.64 -9.68 4.43
N LYS A 32 -2.15 -10.89 4.67
CA LYS A 32 -2.89 -11.71 3.67
C LYS A 32 -4.26 -11.14 3.31
N ASP A 33 -4.81 -10.33 4.21
CA ASP A 33 -6.05 -9.57 4.08
C ASP A 33 -5.91 -8.33 3.19
N TRP A 34 -4.68 -7.82 2.99
CA TRP A 34 -4.44 -6.65 2.15
C TRP A 34 -4.30 -7.09 0.69
N LYS A 35 -5.24 -6.65 -0.15
CA LYS A 35 -5.34 -7.12 -1.53
C LYS A 35 -4.60 -6.19 -2.46
N ILE A 36 -3.88 -6.73 -3.43
CA ILE A 36 -3.33 -5.93 -4.52
C ILE A 36 -4.47 -5.64 -5.50
N ILE A 37 -4.65 -4.37 -5.82
CA ILE A 37 -5.70 -3.91 -6.73
C ILE A 37 -5.13 -3.27 -8.00
N ALA A 38 -3.84 -2.91 -8.01
CA ALA A 38 -3.14 -2.47 -9.21
C ALA A 38 -1.64 -2.78 -9.13
N ASP A 39 -1.07 -3.19 -10.26
CA ASP A 39 0.37 -3.31 -10.48
C ASP A 39 0.80 -2.21 -11.47
N TYR A 40 1.82 -1.44 -11.11
CA TYR A 40 2.38 -0.40 -11.97
C TYR A 40 3.63 -0.93 -12.65
N ILE A 41 3.59 -1.01 -13.98
CA ILE A 41 4.66 -1.57 -14.80
C ILE A 41 5.22 -0.48 -15.72
N LYS A 42 6.54 -0.33 -15.74
CA LYS A 42 7.25 0.56 -16.67
C LYS A 42 8.37 -0.21 -17.36
N ASN A 43 8.40 -0.17 -18.69
CA ASN A 43 9.37 -0.90 -19.51
C ASN A 43 9.45 -2.41 -19.16
N GLY A 44 8.29 -3.05 -18.96
CA GLY A 44 8.20 -4.47 -18.60
C GLY A 44 8.64 -4.82 -17.16
N ARG A 45 8.94 -3.82 -16.32
CA ARG A 45 9.33 -4.03 -14.92
C ARG A 45 8.28 -3.48 -13.96
N LEU A 46 7.96 -4.24 -12.92
CA LEU A 46 7.13 -3.78 -11.80
C LEU A 46 7.86 -2.67 -11.05
N ILE A 47 7.26 -1.48 -11.01
CA ILE A 47 7.78 -0.30 -10.34
C ILE A 47 7.02 0.03 -9.06
N GLY A 48 5.78 -0.42 -8.91
CA GLY A 48 4.99 -0.15 -7.71
C GLY A 48 3.71 -0.96 -7.66
N VAL A 49 3.09 -0.99 -6.49
CA VAL A 49 1.88 -1.77 -6.22
C VAL A 49 0.90 -0.92 -5.41
N HIS A 50 -0.38 -1.06 -5.73
CA HIS A 50 -1.47 -0.52 -4.95
C HIS A 50 -2.16 -1.63 -4.13
N PHE A 51 -2.17 -1.46 -2.82
CA PHE A 51 -2.90 -2.30 -1.87
C PHE A 51 -4.23 -1.66 -1.45
N LYS A 52 -5.29 -2.47 -1.40
CA LYS A 52 -6.55 -2.18 -0.73
C LYS A 52 -6.52 -2.76 0.68
N ILE A 53 -6.66 -1.89 1.66
CA ILE A 53 -6.44 -2.16 3.08
C ILE A 53 -7.73 -1.80 3.86
N PRO A 54 -8.25 -2.67 4.74
CA PRO A 54 -9.40 -2.31 5.59
C PRO A 54 -9.10 -1.09 6.47
N ILE A 55 -10.05 -0.17 6.64
CA ILE A 55 -9.86 1.05 7.45
C ILE A 55 -9.53 0.73 8.92
N GLU A 56 -9.99 -0.42 9.43
CA GLU A 56 -9.71 -0.93 10.78
C GLU A 56 -8.21 -1.22 10.95
N GLN A 57 -7.50 -1.50 9.85
CA GLN A 57 -6.05 -1.73 9.80
C GLN A 57 -5.25 -0.43 9.55
N ARG A 58 -5.84 0.76 9.72
CA ARG A 58 -5.15 2.05 9.54
C ARG A 58 -3.82 2.14 10.28
N ARG A 59 -3.82 1.94 11.60
CA ARG A 59 -2.60 2.07 12.42
C ARG A 59 -1.52 1.06 11.99
N PRO A 60 -1.85 -0.23 11.75
CA PRO A 60 -0.92 -1.16 11.10
C PRO A 60 -0.40 -0.69 9.75
N ALA A 61 -1.24 -0.11 8.89
CA ALA A 61 -0.83 0.43 7.59
C ALA A 61 0.16 1.58 7.75
N GLU A 62 -0.13 2.55 8.60
CA GLU A 62 0.75 3.70 8.85
C GLU A 62 2.12 3.27 9.36
N ARG A 63 2.18 2.26 10.26
CA ARG A 63 3.44 1.67 10.73
C ARG A 63 4.18 0.88 9.65
N MET A 64 3.45 0.09 8.86
CA MET A 64 4.04 -0.77 7.83
C MET A 64 4.62 0.07 6.68
N PHE A 65 3.89 1.09 6.24
CA PHE A 65 4.28 2.01 5.17
C PHE A 65 5.16 3.17 5.65
N ASN A 66 5.40 3.27 6.97
CA ASN A 66 6.12 4.37 7.61
C ASN A 66 5.65 5.76 7.13
N THR A 67 4.34 5.92 6.97
CA THR A 67 3.72 7.16 6.48
C THR A 67 2.36 7.33 7.12
N ARG A 68 1.83 8.56 7.13
CA ARG A 68 0.50 8.83 7.68
C ARG A 68 -0.55 8.75 6.59
N LEU A 69 -1.75 8.31 6.95
CA LEU A 69 -2.90 8.42 6.06
C LEU A 69 -3.12 9.90 5.71
N SER A 70 -3.15 10.22 4.42
CA SER A 70 -3.45 11.57 3.96
C SER A 70 -4.85 11.99 4.41
N ASN A 71 -4.98 13.26 4.80
CA ASN A 71 -6.26 13.86 5.20
C ASN A 71 -7.10 14.35 4.02
N SER A 72 -6.65 14.09 2.79
CA SER A 72 -7.31 14.45 1.52
C SER A 72 -8.77 14.00 1.45
#